data_AF-A0AAN6EA18-F1
#
_entry.id   AF-A0AAN6EA18-F1
#
_cell.length_a   1.000
_cell.length_b   1.000
_cell.length_c   1.000
_cell.angle_alpha   90.00
_cell.angle_beta   90.00
_cell.angle_gamma   90.00
#
_symmetry.space_group_name_H-M   'P 1'
#
loop_
_entity.id
_entity.type
_entity.pdbx_description
1 polymer ?
#
loop_
_entity_poly.entity_id
_entity_poly.type
_entity_poly.pdbx_seq_one_letter_code
_entity_poly.pdbx_strand_id
1 'polypeptide(L)'
;MPVEQWKRSQSSINELLSTLEANRQLSIFETADAHDDDSDVAYAGEEATLRGSVVSFIDRLDDEFTRSLQTIDPHTPDYIERMRDSVPLYVTIARAQSYFERAGLQESLCRVVLRRIEHLYYRTDQVNSQVEAAAAALKTSGESRIVSGGDIESVVHGLCTFLYQHADPLLRMRAMLMHIFNHALHKRYYVARDLLLMSHIQESAHQADINTQVLYNRALAQMGLAAFRLGLVREAFEHTVELMSSGHQRELLAQGVGQMRTQQLSPAEEQLQRQRQLPFHININLELLECVFLTASMLIEIPFMASANANPETRRTATCRVFRRMLDYNERQVFLGPPENTRDHIMAAAKALADGDWVAARDFIQAIKIWSLLPDCEEIKDMMASKIQIEALRTYLFTYSTQFESVGLDDLATMFDLPRGKVYSLLARMVYQDELQASLDEVSG
;
A
#
# COMPACT_ATOMS: atom_id res chain seq x y z
N MET A 1 6.26 -19.07 -20.56
CA MET A 1 7.50 -19.66 -21.13
C MET A 1 8.11 -20.62 -20.10
N PRO A 2 8.68 -21.79 -20.50
CA PRO A 2 9.43 -22.65 -19.58
C PRO A 2 10.63 -21.93 -18.95
N VAL A 3 10.95 -22.24 -17.69
CA VAL A 3 12.01 -21.55 -16.93
C VAL A 3 13.38 -21.65 -17.60
N GLU A 4 13.72 -22.81 -18.18
CA GLU A 4 15.00 -22.98 -18.89
C GLU A 4 15.13 -22.08 -20.12
N GLN A 5 14.05 -21.94 -20.89
CA GLN A 5 14.04 -21.07 -22.07
C GLN A 5 14.16 -19.59 -21.68
N TRP A 6 13.51 -19.21 -20.56
CA TRP A 6 13.62 -17.87 -20.00
C TRP A 6 15.04 -17.55 -19.53
N LYS A 7 15.74 -18.52 -18.91
CA LYS A 7 17.15 -18.34 -18.50
C LYS A 7 18.09 -18.21 -19.70
N ARG A 8 17.83 -18.97 -20.78
CA ARG A 8 18.59 -18.85 -22.03
C ARG A 8 18.35 -17.50 -22.70
N SER A 9 17.10 -17.04 -22.81
CA SER A 9 16.80 -15.74 -23.40
C SER A 9 17.41 -14.59 -22.62
N GLN A 10 17.38 -14.65 -21.29
CA GLN A 10 18.09 -13.69 -20.44
C GLN A 10 19.60 -13.69 -20.70
N SER A 11 20.21 -14.87 -20.85
CA SER A 11 21.63 -15.00 -21.16
C SER A 11 21.97 -14.37 -22.51
N SER A 12 21.15 -14.61 -23.54
CA SER A 12 21.32 -13.98 -24.87
C SER A 12 21.15 -12.47 -24.83
N ILE A 13 20.21 -11.94 -24.05
CA ILE A 13 20.05 -10.48 -23.86
C ILE A 13 21.29 -9.90 -23.17
N ASN A 14 21.83 -10.59 -22.15
CA ASN A 14 23.06 -10.15 -21.48
C ASN A 14 24.27 -10.20 -22.41
N GLU A 15 24.36 -11.17 -23.32
CA GLU A 15 25.40 -11.25 -24.35
C GLU A 15 25.29 -10.10 -25.35
N LEU A 16 24.07 -9.79 -25.80
CA LEU A 16 23.79 -8.62 -26.64
C LEU A 16 24.21 -7.32 -25.94
N LEU A 17 23.81 -7.11 -24.67
CA LEU A 17 24.21 -5.94 -23.88
C LEU A 17 25.73 -5.86 -23.73
N SER A 18 26.42 -6.99 -23.51
CA SER A 18 27.88 -7.03 -23.41
C SER A 18 28.55 -6.66 -24.73
N THR A 19 27.96 -7.07 -25.85
CA THR A 19 28.45 -6.74 -27.21
C THR A 19 28.27 -5.26 -27.53
N LEU A 20 27.13 -4.68 -27.14
CA LEU A 20 26.85 -3.23 -27.27
C LEU A 20 27.72 -2.39 -26.32
N GLU A 21 28.02 -2.92 -25.13
CA GLU A 21 28.96 -2.29 -24.19
C GLU A 21 30.39 -2.25 -24.75
N ALA A 22 30.83 -3.31 -25.43
CA ALA A 22 32.14 -3.38 -26.07
C ALA A 22 32.24 -2.49 -27.33
N ASN A 23 31.15 -2.40 -28.10
CA ASN A 23 31.11 -1.68 -29.37
C ASN A 23 30.31 -0.37 -29.24
N ARG A 24 30.97 0.68 -28.72
CA ARG A 24 30.34 2.00 -28.49
C ARG A 24 29.85 2.73 -29.75
N GLN A 25 30.28 2.26 -30.93
CA GLN A 25 29.91 2.81 -32.23
C GLN A 25 28.55 2.28 -32.74
N LEU A 26 28.02 1.22 -32.10
CA LEU A 26 26.74 0.63 -32.48
C LEU A 26 25.64 1.17 -31.57
N SER A 27 24.59 1.73 -32.17
CA SER A 27 23.42 2.24 -31.45
C SER A 27 22.15 1.62 -32.03
N ILE A 28 21.32 1.04 -31.17
CA ILE A 28 20.08 0.40 -31.59
C ILE A 28 18.91 1.37 -31.37
N PHE A 29 18.21 1.72 -32.44
CA PHE A 29 17.04 2.61 -32.43
C PHE A 29 15.80 1.87 -32.97
N GLU A 30 14.64 2.12 -32.36
CA GLU A 30 13.36 1.59 -32.88
C GLU A 30 12.93 2.27 -34.19
N THR A 31 13.32 3.54 -34.34
CA THR A 31 13.00 4.43 -35.46
C THR A 31 14.09 4.47 -36.53
N ALA A 32 15.11 3.63 -36.47
CA ALA A 32 16.14 3.60 -37.51
C ALA A 32 15.52 3.20 -38.86
N ASP A 33 15.90 3.91 -39.92
CA ASP A 33 15.51 3.55 -41.28
C ASP A 33 16.02 2.14 -41.60
N ALA A 34 15.17 1.30 -42.19
CA ALA A 34 15.61 0.01 -42.69
C ALA A 34 16.62 0.29 -43.82
N HIS A 35 17.88 -0.13 -43.62
CA HIS A 35 18.77 -0.28 -44.75
C HIS A 35 18.23 -1.47 -45.57
N ASP A 36 17.52 -1.15 -46.66
CA ASP A 36 16.98 -2.10 -47.65
C ASP A 36 18.07 -2.66 -48.58
N ASP A 37 19.34 -2.30 -48.37
CA ASP A 37 20.44 -2.80 -49.18
C ASP A 37 20.90 -4.18 -48.67
N ASP A 38 20.42 -5.24 -49.33
CA ASP A 38 20.90 -6.64 -49.29
C ASP A 38 22.39 -6.81 -49.68
N SER A 39 23.17 -5.74 -49.72
CA SER A 39 24.61 -5.83 -49.89
C SER A 39 25.27 -6.11 -48.54
N ASP A 40 26.01 -7.21 -48.44
CA ASP A 40 26.94 -7.52 -47.34
C ASP A 40 28.04 -6.43 -47.27
N VAL A 41 27.70 -5.24 -46.79
CA VAL A 41 28.68 -4.18 -46.55
C VAL A 41 29.40 -4.54 -45.26
N ALA A 42 30.64 -5.01 -45.38
CA ALA A 42 31.50 -5.26 -44.24
C ALA A 42 31.57 -3.99 -43.37
N TYR A 43 31.23 -4.12 -42.08
CA TYR A 43 31.18 -3.02 -41.13
C TYR A 43 32.52 -2.26 -41.09
N ALA A 44 32.51 -1.00 -41.52
CA ALA A 44 33.71 -0.18 -41.67
C ALA A 44 34.13 0.56 -40.37
N GLY A 45 33.50 0.27 -39.23
CA GLY A 45 33.80 0.92 -37.95
C GLY A 45 33.19 2.32 -37.79
N GLU A 46 32.23 2.69 -38.64
CA GLU A 46 31.46 3.94 -38.54
C GLU A 46 30.29 3.80 -37.54
N GLU A 47 29.76 4.93 -37.07
CA GLU A 47 28.57 4.94 -36.21
C GLU A 47 27.38 4.35 -36.97
N ALA A 48 26.98 3.13 -36.63
CA ALA A 48 25.86 2.45 -37.28
C ALA A 48 24.64 2.43 -36.36
N THR A 49 23.52 2.87 -36.92
CA THR A 49 22.20 2.79 -36.31
C THR A 49 21.51 1.51 -36.77
N LEU A 50 21.30 0.59 -35.83
CA LEU A 50 20.61 -0.66 -36.10
C LEU A 50 19.14 -0.54 -35.73
N ARG A 51 18.25 -1.04 -36.59
CA ARG A 51 16.82 -1.10 -36.30
C ARG A 51 16.53 -2.23 -35.33
N GLY A 52 16.05 -1.91 -34.13
CA GLY A 52 15.68 -2.90 -33.13
C GLY A 52 15.16 -2.30 -31.84
N SER A 53 14.51 -3.12 -31.01
CA SER A 53 14.01 -2.71 -29.69
C SER A 53 14.58 -3.61 -28.60
N VAL A 54 15.67 -3.17 -27.97
CA VAL A 54 16.23 -3.85 -26.80
C VAL A 54 15.27 -3.75 -25.60
N VAL A 55 14.57 -2.62 -25.46
CA VAL A 55 13.60 -2.39 -24.39
C VAL A 55 12.45 -3.40 -24.44
N SER A 56 11.89 -3.66 -25.63
CA SER A 56 10.78 -4.60 -25.78
C SER A 56 11.16 -6.03 -25.39
N PHE A 57 12.40 -6.44 -25.63
CA PHE A 57 12.88 -7.76 -25.18
C PHE A 57 12.97 -7.84 -23.66
N ILE A 58 13.40 -6.76 -22.99
CA ILE A 58 13.47 -6.69 -21.53
C ILE A 58 12.06 -6.68 -20.93
N ASP A 59 11.15 -5.86 -21.48
CA ASP A 59 9.75 -5.82 -21.04
C ASP A 59 9.09 -7.19 -21.17
N ARG A 60 9.30 -7.88 -22.30
CA ARG A 60 8.74 -9.21 -22.51
C ARG A 60 9.35 -10.26 -21.57
N LEU A 61 10.62 -10.12 -21.23
CA LEU A 61 11.28 -11.00 -20.26
C LEU A 61 10.69 -10.82 -18.85
N ASP A 62 10.42 -9.58 -18.46
CA ASP A 62 9.79 -9.22 -17.19
C ASP A 62 8.31 -9.62 -17.11
N ASP A 63 7.55 -9.43 -18.19
CA ASP A 63 6.15 -9.85 -18.28
C ASP A 63 6.01 -11.38 -18.18
N GLU A 64 6.88 -12.13 -18.85
CA GLU A 64 6.90 -13.60 -18.73
C GLU A 64 7.38 -14.06 -17.35
N PHE A 65 8.26 -13.30 -16.68
CA PHE A 65 8.63 -13.54 -15.30
C PHE A 65 7.42 -13.38 -14.37
N THR A 66 6.71 -12.26 -14.47
CA THR A 66 5.49 -11.98 -13.69
C THR A 66 4.41 -13.03 -13.96
N ARG A 67 4.17 -13.37 -15.23
CA ARG A 67 3.21 -14.41 -15.63
C ARG A 67 3.55 -15.79 -15.06
N SER A 68 4.84 -16.14 -15.01
CA SER A 68 5.26 -17.40 -14.40
C SER A 68 4.95 -17.44 -12.90
N LEU A 69 5.16 -16.33 -12.18
CA LEU A 69 4.84 -16.24 -10.76
C LEU A 69 3.33 -16.20 -10.48
N GLN A 70 2.52 -15.68 -11.39
CA GLN A 70 1.05 -15.75 -11.28
C GLN A 70 0.53 -17.20 -11.42
N THR A 71 1.26 -18.05 -12.15
CA THR A 71 0.81 -19.42 -12.47
C THR A 71 1.27 -20.44 -11.42
N ILE A 72 2.44 -20.23 -10.81
CA ILE A 72 2.99 -21.12 -9.80
C ILE A 72 2.24 -20.93 -8.47
N ASP A 73 1.95 -22.03 -7.77
CA ASP A 73 1.35 -21.98 -6.44
C ASP A 73 2.30 -21.29 -5.43
N PRO A 74 1.87 -20.19 -4.78
CA PRO A 74 2.71 -19.44 -3.84
C PRO A 74 3.25 -20.24 -2.66
N HIS A 75 2.61 -21.34 -2.28
CA HIS A 75 3.00 -22.14 -1.12
C HIS A 75 4.01 -23.25 -1.45
N THR A 76 4.39 -23.39 -2.72
CA THR A 76 5.34 -24.41 -3.17
C THR A 76 6.78 -23.89 -3.19
N PRO A 77 7.79 -24.76 -3.00
CA PRO A 77 9.19 -24.36 -3.11
C PRO A 77 9.55 -23.79 -4.50
N ASP A 78 8.85 -24.23 -5.54
CA ASP A 78 9.02 -23.77 -6.92
C ASP A 78 8.83 -22.23 -7.04
N TYR A 79 7.90 -21.66 -6.25
CA TYR A 79 7.69 -20.22 -6.20
C TYR A 79 8.93 -19.49 -5.67
N ILE A 80 9.52 -20.03 -4.61
CA ILE A 80 10.73 -19.46 -3.97
C ILE A 80 11.92 -19.56 -4.93
N GLU A 81 12.07 -20.69 -5.62
CA GLU A 81 13.12 -20.86 -6.63
C GLU A 81 12.96 -19.86 -7.77
N ARG A 82 11.73 -19.66 -8.26
CA ARG A 82 11.45 -18.66 -9.29
C ARG A 82 11.72 -17.24 -8.80
N MET A 83 11.39 -16.92 -7.56
CA MET A 83 11.70 -15.61 -6.96
C MET A 83 13.19 -15.29 -6.89
N ARG A 84 14.06 -16.31 -6.78
CA ARG A 84 15.53 -16.10 -6.84
C ARG A 84 16.00 -15.57 -8.20
N ASP A 85 15.28 -15.90 -9.28
CA ASP A 85 15.58 -15.40 -10.62
C ASP A 85 15.26 -13.89 -10.77
N SER A 86 14.57 -13.26 -9.80
CA SER A 86 14.31 -11.80 -9.81
C SER A 86 15.58 -10.95 -9.71
N VAL A 87 16.61 -11.43 -8.99
CA VAL A 87 17.86 -10.68 -8.81
C VAL A 87 18.64 -10.61 -10.14
N PRO A 88 18.91 -11.73 -10.84
CA PRO A 88 19.50 -11.66 -12.18
C PRO A 88 18.72 -10.78 -13.15
N LEU A 89 17.38 -10.84 -13.14
CA LEU A 89 16.53 -10.00 -13.99
C LEU A 89 16.75 -8.51 -13.69
N TYR A 90 16.75 -8.16 -12.40
CA TYR A 90 17.03 -6.80 -11.93
C TYR A 90 18.40 -6.29 -12.40
N VAL A 91 19.43 -7.14 -12.38
CA VAL A 91 20.76 -6.80 -12.92
C VAL A 91 20.70 -6.49 -14.41
N THR A 92 19.99 -7.31 -15.20
CA THR A 92 19.80 -7.05 -16.64
C THR A 92 19.09 -5.72 -16.89
N ILE A 93 18.05 -5.39 -16.11
CA ILE A 93 17.35 -4.09 -16.19
C ILE A 93 18.30 -2.94 -15.86
N ALA A 94 19.08 -3.06 -14.79
CA ALA A 94 20.03 -2.03 -14.37
C ALA A 94 21.17 -1.83 -15.39
N ARG A 95 21.65 -2.90 -16.03
CA ARG A 95 22.63 -2.81 -17.13
C ARG A 95 22.04 -2.12 -18.35
N ALA A 96 20.80 -2.46 -18.71
CA ALA A 96 20.09 -1.83 -19.80
C ALA A 96 19.89 -0.32 -19.55
N GLN A 97 19.58 0.08 -18.31
CA GLN A 97 19.52 1.49 -17.93
C GLN A 97 20.86 2.20 -18.25
N SER A 98 21.99 1.65 -17.79
CA SER A 98 23.31 2.24 -18.08
C SER A 98 23.61 2.30 -19.58
N TYR A 99 23.10 1.37 -20.39
CA TYR A 99 23.20 1.44 -21.85
C TYR A 99 22.35 2.58 -22.42
N PHE A 100 21.06 2.69 -22.07
CA PHE A 100 20.18 3.72 -22.60
C PHE A 100 20.57 5.14 -22.15
N GLU A 101 21.11 5.29 -20.94
CA GLU A 101 21.70 6.55 -20.47
C GLU A 101 22.88 7.00 -21.34
N ARG A 102 23.75 6.06 -21.74
CA ARG A 102 24.90 6.36 -22.61
C ARG A 102 24.48 6.65 -24.04
N ALA A 103 23.50 5.91 -24.56
CA ALA A 103 22.97 6.08 -25.91
C ALA A 103 22.07 7.32 -26.06
N GLY A 104 21.68 7.99 -24.97
CA GLY A 104 20.81 9.18 -25.01
C GLY A 104 19.35 8.88 -25.37
N LEU A 105 18.91 7.63 -25.23
CA LEU A 105 17.58 7.16 -25.63
C LEU A 105 16.55 7.41 -24.51
N GLN A 106 16.00 8.62 -24.46
CA GLN A 106 15.18 9.08 -23.33
C GLN A 106 13.86 8.29 -23.12
N GLU A 107 13.13 7.97 -24.19
CA GLU A 107 11.86 7.24 -24.09
C GLU A 107 12.07 5.81 -23.57
N SER A 108 13.04 5.12 -24.17
CA SER A 108 13.50 3.79 -23.75
C SER A 108 13.99 3.78 -22.30
N LEU A 109 14.75 4.82 -21.92
CA LEU A 109 15.26 5.00 -20.57
C LEU A 109 14.13 5.18 -19.54
N CYS A 110 13.10 5.98 -19.84
CA CYS A 110 11.96 6.17 -18.94
C CYS A 110 11.23 4.84 -18.67
N ARG A 111 11.04 4.01 -19.70
CA ARG A 111 10.42 2.68 -19.55
C ARG A 111 11.25 1.75 -18.67
N VAL A 112 12.55 1.65 -18.91
CA VAL A 112 13.45 0.80 -18.11
C VAL A 112 13.58 1.29 -16.66
N VAL A 113 13.62 2.61 -16.45
CA VAL A 113 13.63 3.20 -15.10
C VAL A 113 12.34 2.88 -14.35
N LEU A 114 11.18 2.93 -15.02
CA LEU A 114 9.91 2.52 -14.40
C LEU A 114 9.96 1.04 -13.99
N ARG A 115 10.43 0.14 -14.87
CA ARG A 115 10.61 -1.29 -14.53
C ARG A 115 11.54 -1.48 -13.34
N ARG A 116 12.63 -0.72 -13.26
CA ARG A 116 13.53 -0.76 -12.10
C ARG A 116 12.81 -0.38 -10.81
N ILE A 117 11.96 0.65 -10.82
CA ILE A 117 11.15 1.05 -9.66
C ILE A 117 10.11 -0.02 -9.31
N GLU A 118 9.47 -0.64 -10.31
CA GLU A 118 8.50 -1.74 -10.10
C GLU A 118 9.08 -2.89 -9.28
N HIS A 119 10.39 -3.18 -9.43
CA HIS A 119 11.09 -4.20 -8.65
C HIS A 119 11.56 -3.75 -7.25
N LEU A 120 11.52 -2.45 -6.95
CA LEU A 120 12.02 -1.89 -5.68
C LEU A 120 10.91 -1.44 -4.73
N TYR A 121 9.83 -0.84 -5.25
CA TYR A 121 8.91 -0.03 -4.44
C TYR A 121 8.21 -0.80 -3.32
N TYR A 122 7.95 -2.10 -3.52
CA TYR A 122 7.22 -2.94 -2.57
C TYR A 122 8.12 -3.60 -1.50
N ARG A 123 9.44 -3.50 -1.63
CA ARG A 123 10.42 -4.16 -0.77
C ARG A 123 10.88 -3.22 0.35
N THR A 124 11.33 -3.80 1.47
CA THR A 124 11.96 -3.04 2.55
C THR A 124 13.33 -2.51 2.12
N ASP A 125 13.79 -1.42 2.76
CA ASP A 125 15.06 -0.78 2.41
C ASP A 125 16.24 -1.74 2.59
N GLN A 126 16.18 -2.62 3.60
CA GLN A 126 17.18 -3.66 3.83
C GLN A 126 17.29 -4.64 2.65
N VAL A 127 16.16 -5.10 2.10
CA VAL A 127 16.17 -6.02 0.95
C VAL A 127 16.65 -5.30 -0.31
N ASN A 128 16.18 -4.06 -0.51
CA ASN A 128 16.63 -3.23 -1.63
C ASN A 128 18.15 -2.96 -1.57
N SER A 129 18.71 -2.76 -0.37
CA SER A 129 20.16 -2.63 -0.15
C SER A 129 20.92 -3.86 -0.67
N GLN A 130 20.45 -5.06 -0.31
CA GLN A 130 21.08 -6.31 -0.72
C GLN A 130 20.98 -6.54 -2.23
N VAL A 131 19.84 -6.19 -2.83
CA VAL A 131 19.61 -6.32 -4.27
C VAL A 131 20.49 -5.35 -5.05
N GLU A 132 20.61 -4.11 -4.61
CA GLU A 132 21.49 -3.11 -5.21
C GLU A 132 22.97 -3.48 -5.04
N ALA A 133 23.36 -4.01 -3.88
CA ALA A 133 24.72 -4.51 -3.66
C ALA A 133 25.04 -5.71 -4.56
N ALA A 134 24.11 -6.66 -4.71
CA ALA A 134 24.25 -7.78 -5.64
C ALA A 134 24.32 -7.30 -7.10
N ALA A 135 23.51 -6.30 -7.47
CA ALA A 135 23.56 -5.68 -8.79
C ALA A 135 24.88 -4.96 -9.04
N ALA A 136 25.43 -4.25 -8.05
CA ALA A 136 26.74 -3.62 -8.14
C ALA A 136 27.87 -4.65 -8.33
N ALA A 137 27.83 -5.77 -7.62
CA ALA A 137 28.83 -6.84 -7.76
C ALA A 137 28.81 -7.53 -9.13
N LEU A 138 27.64 -7.61 -9.77
CA LEU A 138 27.44 -8.24 -11.08
C LEU A 138 27.57 -7.27 -12.26
N LYS A 139 27.65 -5.94 -12.02
CA LYS A 139 27.81 -4.92 -13.05
C LYS A 139 29.27 -4.84 -13.48
N THR A 140 29.57 -5.30 -14.69
CA THR A 140 30.92 -5.24 -15.28
C THR A 140 31.30 -3.85 -15.82
N SER A 141 30.34 -2.95 -16.05
CA SER A 141 30.63 -1.57 -16.46
C SER A 141 29.44 -0.60 -16.39
N GLY A 142 29.72 0.65 -15.99
CA GLY A 142 28.85 1.81 -16.14
C GLY A 142 28.13 2.24 -14.86
N GLU A 143 28.68 3.22 -14.16
CA GLU A 143 27.92 4.00 -13.15
C GLU A 143 26.78 4.73 -13.85
N SER A 144 25.55 4.50 -13.40
CA SER A 144 24.40 5.27 -13.87
C SER A 144 24.49 6.70 -13.35
N ARG A 145 24.29 7.70 -14.20
CA ARG A 145 24.30 9.12 -13.80
C ARG A 145 23.09 9.46 -12.91
N ILE A 146 21.99 8.74 -13.07
CA ILE A 146 20.75 8.96 -12.32
C ILE A 146 20.85 8.44 -10.88
N VAL A 147 21.60 7.36 -10.67
CA VAL A 147 21.82 6.78 -9.34
C VAL A 147 23.27 7.00 -8.93
N SER A 148 23.51 8.12 -8.27
CA SER A 148 24.76 8.34 -7.52
C SER A 148 24.75 7.40 -6.32
N GLY A 149 25.83 6.66 -6.06
CA GLY A 149 25.91 5.63 -5.00
C GLY A 149 25.66 6.15 -3.58
N GLY A 150 24.39 6.35 -3.24
CA GLY A 150 23.89 6.82 -1.95
C GLY A 150 22.92 5.83 -1.30
N ASP A 151 22.25 6.28 -0.25
CA ASP A 151 21.25 5.50 0.49
C ASP A 151 20.11 5.03 -0.43
N ILE A 152 19.47 3.89 -0.15
CA ILE A 152 18.41 3.30 -1.00
C ILE A 152 17.26 4.28 -1.22
N GLU A 153 16.93 5.07 -0.20
CA GLU A 153 15.95 6.14 -0.32
C GLU A 153 16.32 7.14 -1.43
N SER A 154 17.59 7.54 -1.50
CA SER A 154 18.08 8.44 -2.54
C SER A 154 18.04 7.81 -3.93
N VAL A 155 18.21 6.49 -4.02
CA VAL A 155 18.08 5.74 -5.29
C VAL A 155 16.64 5.79 -5.78
N VAL A 156 15.67 5.41 -4.96
CA VAL A 156 14.25 5.43 -5.34
C VAL A 156 13.80 6.86 -5.66
N HIS A 157 14.17 7.81 -4.81
CA HIS A 157 13.86 9.23 -5.01
C HIS A 157 14.48 9.77 -6.32
N GLY A 158 15.74 9.44 -6.63
CA GLY A 158 16.43 9.87 -7.84
C GLY A 158 15.78 9.31 -9.11
N LEU A 159 15.41 8.02 -9.11
CA LEU A 159 14.70 7.39 -10.22
C LEU A 159 13.30 8.02 -10.43
N CYS A 160 12.56 8.26 -9.35
CA CYS A 160 11.23 8.90 -9.43
C CYS A 160 11.33 10.35 -9.92
N THR A 161 12.27 11.14 -9.39
CA THR A 161 12.49 12.53 -9.81
C THR A 161 12.88 12.64 -11.28
N PHE A 162 13.70 11.71 -11.79
CA PHE A 162 13.99 11.62 -13.22
C PHE A 162 12.72 11.39 -14.05
N LEU A 163 11.84 10.46 -13.64
CA LEU A 163 10.58 10.21 -14.34
C LEU A 163 9.61 11.40 -14.26
N TYR A 164 9.65 12.21 -13.21
CA TYR A 164 8.81 13.41 -13.10
C TYR A 164 9.14 14.45 -14.17
N GLN A 165 10.42 14.57 -14.54
CA GLN A 165 10.88 15.54 -15.52
C GLN A 165 10.73 15.04 -16.96
N HIS A 166 11.02 13.76 -17.20
CA HIS A 166 11.25 13.23 -18.55
C HIS A 166 10.17 12.30 -19.07
N ALA A 167 9.33 11.73 -18.20
CA ALA A 167 8.37 10.71 -18.59
C ALA A 167 7.02 11.28 -19.00
N ASP A 168 6.31 10.49 -19.83
CA ASP A 168 4.93 10.73 -20.22
C ASP A 168 3.99 10.80 -19.00
N PRO A 169 2.84 11.49 -19.10
CA PRO A 169 1.93 11.68 -17.98
C PRO A 169 1.50 10.37 -17.29
N LEU A 170 1.30 9.29 -18.06
CA LEU A 170 0.92 7.98 -17.53
C LEU A 170 2.06 7.33 -16.73
N LEU A 171 3.28 7.32 -17.28
CA LEU A 171 4.46 6.77 -16.61
C LEU A 171 4.79 7.60 -15.35
N ARG A 172 4.62 8.93 -15.44
CA ARG A 172 4.78 9.85 -14.32
C ARG A 172 3.80 9.55 -13.19
N MET A 173 2.52 9.34 -13.51
CA MET A 173 1.51 8.96 -12.52
C MET A 173 1.88 7.65 -11.82
N ARG A 174 2.28 6.62 -12.59
CA ARG A 174 2.73 5.33 -12.02
C ARG A 174 3.95 5.50 -11.11
N ALA A 175 4.94 6.28 -11.54
CA ALA A 175 6.13 6.57 -10.75
C ALA A 175 5.80 7.31 -9.44
N MET A 176 4.85 8.25 -9.46
CA MET A 176 4.38 8.95 -8.25
C MET A 176 3.70 7.98 -7.29
N LEU A 177 2.81 7.12 -7.78
CA LEU A 177 2.12 6.13 -6.94
C LEU A 177 3.08 5.12 -6.32
N MET A 178 4.09 4.65 -7.07
CA MET A 178 5.14 3.76 -6.54
C MET A 178 5.99 4.46 -5.47
N HIS A 179 6.30 5.75 -5.65
CA HIS A 179 7.04 6.54 -4.67
C HIS A 179 6.24 6.73 -3.37
N ILE A 180 4.95 7.07 -3.48
CA ILE A 180 4.01 7.19 -2.36
C ILE A 180 3.92 5.86 -1.60
N PHE A 181 3.79 4.74 -2.33
CA PHE A 181 3.76 3.41 -1.74
C PHE A 181 5.02 3.11 -0.94
N ASN A 182 6.20 3.40 -1.50
CA ASN A 182 7.48 3.15 -0.84
C ASN A 182 7.63 3.99 0.44
N HIS A 183 7.30 5.28 0.40
CA HIS A 183 7.32 6.13 1.60
C HIS A 183 6.33 5.64 2.68
N ALA A 184 5.13 5.19 2.27
CA ALA A 184 4.15 4.64 3.19
C ALA A 184 4.62 3.33 3.85
N LEU A 185 5.30 2.45 3.11
CA LEU A 185 5.90 1.22 3.64
C LEU A 185 6.84 1.52 4.83
N HIS A 186 7.64 2.59 4.70
CA HIS A 186 8.68 2.98 5.66
C HIS A 186 8.22 3.92 6.78
N LYS A 187 6.92 4.01 7.06
CA LYS A 187 6.34 4.87 8.12
C LYS A 187 6.54 6.39 7.85
N ARG A 188 6.96 6.80 6.65
CA ARG A 188 7.12 8.22 6.23
C ARG A 188 5.80 8.79 5.69
N TYR A 189 4.74 8.72 6.51
CA TYR A 189 3.37 9.07 6.09
C TYR A 189 3.22 10.52 5.64
N TYR A 190 3.78 11.50 6.35
CA TYR A 190 3.59 12.91 6.01
C TYR A 190 4.16 13.26 4.63
N VAL A 191 5.33 12.71 4.29
CA VAL A 191 5.93 12.87 2.95
C VAL A 191 5.03 12.25 1.88
N ALA A 192 4.54 11.02 2.12
CA ALA A 192 3.62 10.34 1.21
C ALA A 192 2.30 11.12 1.00
N ARG A 193 1.73 11.67 2.07
CA ARG A 193 0.52 12.50 2.02
C ARG A 193 0.74 13.77 1.22
N ASP A 194 1.83 14.48 1.48
CA ASP A 194 2.11 15.75 0.81
C ASP A 194 2.37 15.51 -0.68
N LEU A 195 3.05 14.42 -1.06
CA LEU A 195 3.20 13.99 -2.45
C LEU A 195 1.85 13.66 -3.12
N LEU A 196 0.95 12.95 -2.44
CA LEU A 196 -0.38 12.63 -2.96
C LEU A 196 -1.21 13.89 -3.23
N LEU A 197 -1.16 14.87 -2.31
CA LEU A 197 -1.90 16.12 -2.42
C LEU A 197 -1.33 17.04 -3.50
N MET A 198 0.00 17.18 -3.59
CA MET A 198 0.66 18.05 -4.58
C MET A 198 0.53 17.52 -6.01
N SER A 199 0.39 16.21 -6.18
CA SER A 199 0.34 15.57 -7.50
C SER A 199 -1.05 15.57 -8.14
N HIS A 200 -2.11 15.91 -7.40
CA HIS A 200 -3.50 15.91 -7.88
C HIS A 200 -3.94 14.60 -8.56
N ILE A 201 -3.34 13.47 -8.19
CA ILE A 201 -3.58 12.17 -8.85
C ILE A 201 -5.03 11.69 -8.64
N GLN A 202 -5.69 12.09 -7.55
CA GLN A 202 -7.05 11.66 -7.20
C GLN A 202 -8.06 11.92 -8.34
N GLU A 203 -7.95 13.05 -9.04
CA GLU A 203 -8.87 13.40 -10.13
C GLU A 203 -8.64 12.56 -11.39
N SER A 204 -7.37 12.20 -11.65
CA SER A 204 -6.96 11.50 -12.87
C SER A 204 -6.94 9.98 -12.71
N ALA A 205 -6.82 9.47 -11.47
CA ALA A 205 -6.67 8.04 -11.19
C ALA A 205 -7.87 7.21 -11.66
N HIS A 206 -9.10 7.71 -11.47
CA HIS A 206 -10.32 6.99 -11.88
C HIS A 206 -10.49 6.89 -13.40
N GLN A 207 -9.87 7.79 -14.16
CA GLN A 207 -9.92 7.79 -15.63
C GLN A 207 -8.75 7.01 -16.26
N ALA A 208 -7.75 6.64 -15.46
CA ALA A 208 -6.58 5.90 -15.91
C ALA A 208 -6.92 4.42 -16.22
N ASP A 209 -5.93 3.70 -16.77
CA ASP A 209 -6.04 2.27 -17.00
C ASP A 209 -6.13 1.47 -15.69
N ILE A 210 -6.68 0.26 -15.79
CA ILE A 210 -6.99 -0.59 -14.65
C ILE A 210 -5.75 -0.90 -13.79
N ASN A 211 -4.58 -1.10 -14.40
CA ASN A 211 -3.36 -1.39 -13.63
C ASN A 211 -2.93 -0.18 -12.80
N THR A 212 -3.10 1.04 -13.32
CA THR A 212 -2.83 2.27 -12.58
C THR A 212 -3.88 2.50 -11.48
N GLN A 213 -5.15 2.16 -11.71
CA GLN A 213 -6.19 2.18 -10.65
C GLN A 213 -5.86 1.20 -9.52
N VAL A 214 -5.42 -0.01 -9.85
CA VAL A 214 -4.97 -1.01 -8.87
C VAL A 214 -3.79 -0.46 -8.06
N LEU A 215 -2.81 0.16 -8.72
CA LEU A 215 -1.67 0.78 -8.05
C LEU A 215 -2.10 1.92 -7.11
N TYR A 216 -3.07 2.74 -7.52
CA TYR A 216 -3.65 3.81 -6.69
C TYR A 216 -4.33 3.23 -5.45
N ASN A 217 -5.20 2.23 -5.60
CA ASN A 217 -5.86 1.56 -4.49
C ASN A 217 -4.86 0.93 -3.51
N ARG A 218 -3.78 0.37 -4.03
CA ARG A 218 -2.69 -0.21 -3.22
C ARG A 218 -1.89 0.85 -2.47
N ALA A 219 -1.60 1.98 -3.11
CA ALA A 219 -0.93 3.10 -2.45
C ALA A 219 -1.80 3.65 -1.30
N LEU A 220 -3.11 3.82 -1.51
CA LEU A 220 -4.05 4.22 -0.46
C LEU A 220 -4.12 3.20 0.68
N ALA A 221 -4.23 1.91 0.37
CA ALA A 221 -4.23 0.87 1.39
C ALA A 221 -2.96 0.93 2.25
N GLN A 222 -1.79 1.10 1.63
CA GLN A 222 -0.52 1.20 2.35
C GLN A 222 -0.40 2.51 3.15
N MET A 223 -0.90 3.63 2.63
CA MET A 223 -0.98 4.89 3.37
C MET A 223 -1.89 4.77 4.59
N GLY A 224 -3.02 4.07 4.48
CA GLY A 224 -3.90 3.76 5.61
C GLY A 224 -3.20 2.95 6.70
N LEU A 225 -2.45 1.91 6.31
CA LEU A 225 -1.63 1.14 7.24
C LEU A 225 -0.54 2.00 7.89
N ALA A 226 0.13 2.86 7.13
CA ALA A 226 1.17 3.76 7.64
C ALA A 226 0.61 4.79 8.64
N ALA A 227 -0.54 5.39 8.32
CA ALA A 227 -1.25 6.32 9.21
C ALA A 227 -1.66 5.63 10.52
N PHE A 228 -2.15 4.39 10.43
CA PHE A 228 -2.52 3.61 11.60
C PHE A 228 -1.33 3.31 12.50
N ARG A 229 -0.16 2.97 11.92
CA ARG A 229 1.10 2.77 12.65
C ARG A 229 1.60 4.03 13.38
N LEU A 230 1.20 5.20 12.94
CA LEU A 230 1.50 6.49 13.61
C LEU A 230 0.42 6.90 14.63
N GLY A 231 -0.65 6.13 14.78
CA GLY A 231 -1.77 6.45 15.67
C GLY A 231 -2.73 7.51 15.12
N LEU A 232 -2.65 7.80 13.82
CA LEU A 232 -3.54 8.70 13.09
C LEU A 232 -4.78 7.91 12.62
N VAL A 233 -5.69 7.65 13.56
CA VAL A 233 -6.86 6.77 13.36
C VAL A 233 -7.83 7.33 12.32
N ARG A 234 -8.07 8.63 12.34
CA ARG A 234 -9.02 9.29 11.43
C ARG A 234 -8.52 9.26 9.99
N GLU A 235 -7.26 9.58 9.81
CA GLU A 235 -6.58 9.57 8.52
C GLU A 235 -6.49 8.14 7.96
N ALA A 236 -6.20 7.15 8.82
CA ALA A 236 -6.22 5.75 8.43
C ALA A 236 -7.60 5.31 7.92
N PHE A 237 -8.67 5.74 8.59
CA PHE A 237 -10.04 5.50 8.16
C PHE A 237 -10.35 6.18 6.82
N GLU A 238 -10.01 7.47 6.67
CA GLU A 238 -10.26 8.23 5.44
C GLU A 238 -9.60 7.61 4.20
N HIS A 239 -8.38 7.08 4.31
CA HIS A 239 -7.70 6.40 3.20
C HIS A 239 -8.28 5.03 2.85
N THR A 240 -8.89 4.33 3.83
CA THR A 240 -9.33 2.94 3.67
C THR A 240 -10.83 2.79 3.42
N VAL A 241 -11.64 3.80 3.73
CA VAL A 241 -13.10 3.72 3.69
C VAL A 241 -13.65 3.42 2.30
N GLU A 242 -13.13 4.05 1.25
CA GLU A 242 -13.62 3.83 -0.12
C GLU A 242 -13.38 2.40 -0.58
N LEU A 243 -12.16 1.90 -0.36
CA LEU A 243 -11.74 0.56 -0.73
C LEU A 243 -12.53 -0.52 0.01
N MET A 244 -12.67 -0.37 1.33
CA MET A 244 -13.33 -1.37 2.18
C MET A 244 -14.86 -1.30 2.08
N SER A 245 -15.42 -0.13 1.75
CA SER A 245 -16.88 0.02 1.60
C SER A 245 -17.45 -0.64 0.35
N SER A 246 -16.61 -0.86 -0.67
CA SER A 246 -17.00 -1.51 -1.92
C SER A 246 -17.39 -2.98 -1.73
N GLY A 247 -16.78 -3.70 -0.77
CA GLY A 247 -16.97 -5.14 -0.57
C GLY A 247 -16.29 -6.03 -1.62
N HIS A 248 -15.62 -5.42 -2.61
CA HIS A 248 -14.88 -6.06 -3.69
C HIS A 248 -13.37 -5.85 -3.54
N GLN A 249 -12.86 -5.71 -2.30
CA GLN A 249 -11.48 -5.32 -2.04
C GLN A 249 -10.42 -6.28 -2.63
N ARG A 250 -10.77 -7.57 -2.79
CA ARG A 250 -9.90 -8.57 -3.45
C ARG A 250 -9.64 -8.25 -4.91
N GLU A 251 -10.67 -7.80 -5.63
CA GLU A 251 -10.61 -7.48 -7.05
C GLU A 251 -9.98 -6.11 -7.27
N LEU A 252 -10.35 -5.13 -6.44
CA LEU A 252 -9.82 -3.75 -6.51
C LEU A 252 -8.32 -3.65 -6.24
N LEU A 253 -7.76 -4.59 -5.46
CA LEU A 253 -6.32 -4.72 -5.20
C LEU A 253 -5.64 -5.74 -6.12
N ALA A 254 -6.36 -6.35 -7.04
CA ALA A 254 -5.91 -7.40 -7.96
C ALA A 254 -5.25 -8.61 -7.27
N GLN A 255 -5.76 -9.02 -6.10
CA GLN A 255 -5.22 -10.13 -5.30
C GLN A 255 -6.07 -11.41 -5.38
N GLY A 256 -7.12 -11.40 -6.20
CA GLY A 256 -7.97 -12.56 -6.44
C GLY A 256 -9.23 -12.19 -7.20
N VAL A 257 -9.89 -13.21 -7.75
CA VAL A 257 -11.25 -13.05 -8.30
C VAL A 257 -12.23 -13.21 -7.15
N GLY A 258 -13.13 -12.25 -6.96
CA GLY A 258 -14.23 -12.42 -6.02
C GLY A 258 -15.13 -13.56 -6.49
N GLN A 259 -15.69 -14.33 -5.55
CA GLN A 259 -16.76 -15.26 -5.89
C GLN A 259 -18.02 -14.45 -6.23
N MET A 260 -18.16 -14.04 -7.49
CA MET A 260 -19.44 -13.56 -8.02
C MET A 260 -20.42 -14.73 -8.02
N ARG A 261 -21.18 -14.90 -6.93
CA ARG A 261 -22.20 -15.94 -6.77
C ARG A 261 -23.36 -15.82 -7.78
N THR A 262 -23.47 -14.72 -8.54
CA THR A 262 -24.68 -14.42 -9.31
C THR A 262 -24.45 -14.26 -10.83
N GLN A 263 -23.21 -14.08 -11.29
CA GLN A 263 -22.89 -14.06 -12.72
C GLN A 263 -21.64 -14.90 -12.97
N GLN A 264 -21.81 -16.01 -13.69
CA GLN A 264 -20.68 -16.75 -14.24
C GLN A 264 -20.02 -15.83 -15.27
N LEU A 265 -18.83 -15.32 -14.92
CA LEU A 265 -17.98 -14.58 -15.85
C LEU A 265 -17.69 -15.47 -17.06
N SER A 266 -17.61 -14.87 -18.25
CA SER A 266 -17.22 -15.63 -19.43
C SER A 266 -15.78 -16.15 -19.26
N PRO A 267 -15.43 -17.31 -19.83
CA PRO A 267 -14.07 -17.87 -19.71
C PRO A 267 -12.97 -16.91 -20.18
N ALA A 268 -13.28 -16.03 -21.13
CA ALA A 268 -12.35 -15.02 -21.64
C ALA A 268 -12.13 -13.86 -20.65
N GLU A 269 -13.19 -13.41 -19.96
CA GLU A 269 -13.10 -12.37 -18.94
C GLU A 269 -12.38 -12.87 -17.69
N GLU A 270 -12.63 -14.12 -17.28
CA GLU A 270 -11.91 -14.72 -16.15
C GLU A 270 -10.40 -14.85 -16.45
N GLN A 271 -10.04 -15.24 -17.68
CA GLN A 271 -8.63 -15.26 -18.10
C GLN A 271 -8.00 -13.87 -18.08
N LEU A 272 -8.70 -12.84 -18.54
CA LEU A 272 -8.21 -11.47 -18.53
C LEU A 272 -8.05 -10.93 -17.10
N GLN A 273 -8.97 -11.28 -16.19
CA GLN A 273 -8.85 -10.94 -14.77
C GLN A 273 -7.68 -11.67 -14.12
N ARG A 274 -7.47 -12.96 -14.41
CA ARG A 274 -6.30 -13.70 -13.92
C ARG A 274 -4.98 -13.10 -14.42
N GLN A 275 -4.92 -12.64 -15.66
CA GLN A 275 -3.73 -11.98 -16.21
C GLN A 275 -3.40 -10.66 -15.49
N ARG A 276 -4.41 -9.98 -14.94
CA ARG A 276 -4.26 -8.71 -14.20
C ARG A 276 -3.88 -8.91 -12.72
N GLN A 277 -3.90 -10.15 -12.21
CA GLN A 277 -3.59 -10.42 -10.81
C GLN A 277 -2.13 -10.16 -10.52
N LEU A 278 -1.86 -9.63 -9.33
CA LEU A 278 -0.50 -9.43 -8.88
C LEU A 278 0.08 -10.73 -8.31
N PRO A 279 1.39 -10.98 -8.48
CA PRO A 279 2.07 -12.08 -7.82
C PRO A 279 1.97 -11.99 -6.29
N PHE A 280 1.96 -13.15 -5.63
CA PHE A 280 1.78 -13.27 -4.19
C PHE A 280 2.73 -12.43 -3.33
N HIS A 281 4.01 -12.32 -3.69
CA HIS A 281 5.00 -11.55 -2.91
C HIS A 281 4.72 -10.04 -2.87
N ILE A 282 3.83 -9.52 -3.73
CA ILE A 282 3.39 -8.12 -3.75
C ILE A 282 2.03 -7.97 -3.02
N ASN A 283 1.37 -9.05 -2.63
CA ASN A 283 0.05 -8.97 -2.00
C ASN A 283 0.14 -8.34 -0.61
N ILE A 284 -0.79 -7.41 -0.35
CA ILE A 284 -1.04 -6.83 0.97
C ILE A 284 -2.02 -7.75 1.69
N ASN A 285 -1.76 -8.14 2.94
CA ASN A 285 -2.70 -8.98 3.67
C ASN A 285 -4.04 -8.25 3.90
N LEU A 286 -5.10 -8.77 3.27
CA LEU A 286 -6.45 -8.19 3.33
C LEU A 286 -7.09 -8.31 4.71
N GLU A 287 -6.78 -9.36 5.47
CA GLU A 287 -7.32 -9.52 6.83
C GLU A 287 -6.71 -8.49 7.77
N LEU A 288 -5.43 -8.18 7.60
CA LEU A 288 -4.77 -7.09 8.33
C LEU A 288 -5.38 -5.74 7.97
N LEU A 289 -5.55 -5.46 6.68
CA LEU A 289 -6.16 -4.20 6.22
C LEU A 289 -7.60 -4.07 6.74
N GLU A 290 -8.38 -5.15 6.71
CA GLU A 290 -9.74 -5.18 7.24
C GLU A 290 -9.77 -4.98 8.75
N CYS A 291 -8.86 -5.63 9.49
CA CYS A 291 -8.74 -5.46 10.93
C CYS A 291 -8.42 -4.01 11.31
N VAL A 292 -7.48 -3.37 10.61
CA VAL A 292 -7.15 -1.95 10.78
C VAL A 292 -8.34 -1.05 10.48
N PHE A 293 -9.02 -1.26 9.35
CA PHE A 293 -10.20 -0.49 8.97
C PHE A 293 -11.34 -0.62 9.98
N LEU A 294 -11.67 -1.84 10.41
CA LEU A 294 -12.75 -2.09 11.36
C LEU A 294 -12.41 -1.52 12.74
N THR A 295 -11.14 -1.58 13.16
CA THR A 295 -10.74 -0.99 14.45
C THR A 295 -10.77 0.54 14.40
N ALA A 296 -10.33 1.15 13.30
CA ALA A 296 -10.45 2.59 13.12
C ALA A 296 -11.93 3.03 13.04
N SER A 297 -12.78 2.24 12.36
CA SER A 297 -14.22 2.47 12.30
C SER A 297 -14.87 2.36 13.67
N MET A 298 -14.46 1.38 14.49
CA MET A 298 -14.94 1.19 15.86
C MET A 298 -14.68 2.43 16.73
N LEU A 299 -13.44 2.94 16.70
CA LEU A 299 -13.03 4.11 17.50
C LEU A 299 -13.73 5.41 17.07
N ILE A 300 -14.18 5.52 15.81
CA ILE A 300 -14.85 6.72 15.30
C ILE A 300 -16.38 6.62 15.46
N GLU A 301 -16.96 5.49 15.06
CA GLU A 301 -18.42 5.36 14.93
C GLU A 301 -19.11 5.12 16.28
N ILE A 302 -18.47 4.48 17.26
CA ILE A 302 -19.11 4.18 18.56
C ILE A 302 -19.35 5.45 19.40
N PRO A 303 -18.34 6.32 19.62
CA PRO A 303 -18.57 7.59 20.31
C PRO A 303 -19.57 8.45 19.55
N PHE A 304 -19.49 8.46 18.21
CA PHE A 304 -20.44 9.17 17.36
C PHE A 304 -21.87 8.65 17.53
N MET A 305 -22.06 7.33 17.57
CA MET A 305 -23.37 6.69 17.79
C MET A 305 -23.93 7.01 19.17
N ALA A 306 -23.10 7.02 20.21
CA ALA A 306 -23.49 7.40 21.56
C ALA A 306 -23.94 8.88 21.61
N SER A 307 -23.19 9.79 20.99
CA SER A 307 -23.56 11.21 20.88
C SER A 307 -24.87 11.41 20.11
N ALA A 308 -25.12 10.62 19.06
CA ALA A 308 -26.34 10.67 18.28
C ALA A 308 -27.56 10.09 19.02
N ASN A 309 -27.35 9.29 20.07
CA ASN A 309 -28.44 8.90 20.96
C ASN A 309 -28.84 10.04 21.92
N ALA A 310 -27.90 10.92 22.27
CA ALA A 310 -28.19 12.13 23.03
C ALA A 310 -28.84 13.23 22.17
N ASN A 311 -28.40 13.41 20.91
CA ASN A 311 -28.90 14.44 19.99
C ASN A 311 -29.53 13.86 18.70
N PRO A 312 -30.88 13.94 18.52
CA PRO A 312 -31.60 13.36 17.38
C PRO A 312 -31.24 13.91 15.98
N GLU A 313 -30.74 15.14 15.87
CA GLU A 313 -30.38 15.76 14.57
C GLU A 313 -29.11 15.13 13.96
N THR A 314 -28.18 14.68 14.80
CA THR A 314 -26.90 14.07 14.41
C THR A 314 -27.05 12.62 13.95
N ARG A 315 -28.20 11.97 14.19
CA ARG A 315 -28.47 10.57 13.78
C ARG A 315 -28.40 10.31 12.28
N ARG A 316 -28.53 11.34 11.44
CA ARG A 316 -28.73 11.16 9.99
C ARG A 316 -27.44 10.93 9.19
N THR A 317 -26.27 11.17 9.78
CA THR A 317 -24.98 11.06 9.08
C THR A 317 -24.10 9.97 9.70
N ALA A 318 -24.39 8.70 9.42
CA ALA A 318 -23.46 7.62 9.77
C ALA A 318 -22.15 7.78 8.99
N THR A 319 -21.01 7.76 9.69
CA THR A 319 -19.68 7.95 9.08
C THR A 319 -19.28 6.70 8.32
N CYS A 320 -19.54 5.51 8.88
CA CYS A 320 -19.32 4.23 8.21
C CYS A 320 -20.57 3.32 8.20
N ARG A 321 -21.25 3.24 7.05
CA ARG A 321 -22.42 2.36 6.88
C ARG A 321 -22.08 0.87 6.90
N VAL A 322 -20.85 0.49 6.54
CA VAL A 322 -20.44 -0.93 6.51
C VAL A 322 -20.27 -1.47 7.91
N PHE A 323 -19.51 -0.78 8.75
CA PHE A 323 -19.31 -1.16 10.14
C PHE A 323 -20.65 -1.23 10.90
N ARG A 324 -21.51 -0.22 10.73
CA ARG A 324 -22.82 -0.18 11.40
C ARG A 324 -23.72 -1.35 11.03
N ARG A 325 -23.78 -1.72 9.74
CA ARG A 325 -24.53 -2.91 9.31
C ARG A 325 -24.00 -4.21 9.92
N MET A 326 -22.68 -4.32 10.10
CA MET A 326 -22.09 -5.48 10.77
C MET A 326 -22.46 -5.53 12.26
N LEU A 327 -22.43 -4.38 12.94
CA LEU A 327 -22.82 -4.27 14.34
C LEU A 327 -24.30 -4.63 14.54
N ASP A 328 -25.21 -4.02 13.76
CA ASP A 328 -26.65 -4.32 13.79
C ASP A 328 -26.94 -5.80 13.53
N TYR A 329 -26.18 -6.42 12.61
CA TYR A 329 -26.32 -7.84 12.32
C TYR A 329 -25.88 -8.70 13.51
N ASN A 330 -24.75 -8.37 14.14
CA ASN A 330 -24.23 -9.09 15.30
C ASN A 330 -25.18 -8.97 16.52
N GLU A 331 -25.80 -7.80 16.75
CA GLU A 331 -26.79 -7.62 17.82
C GLU A 331 -28.08 -8.44 17.61
N ARG A 332 -28.47 -8.66 16.35
CA ARG A 332 -29.65 -9.47 16.01
C ARG A 332 -29.41 -10.97 16.08
N GLN A 333 -28.16 -11.41 16.24
CA GLN A 333 -27.88 -12.84 16.34
C GLN A 333 -28.37 -13.39 17.68
N VAL A 334 -29.17 -14.47 17.61
CA VAL A 334 -29.74 -15.14 18.79
C VAL A 334 -28.67 -15.89 19.58
N PHE A 335 -27.60 -16.34 18.92
CA PHE A 335 -26.48 -17.04 19.54
C PHE A 335 -25.23 -16.19 19.42
N LEU A 336 -24.74 -15.69 20.55
CA LEU A 336 -23.46 -14.99 20.67
C LEU A 336 -22.45 -15.98 21.26
N GLY A 337 -21.67 -16.61 20.38
CA GLY A 337 -20.51 -17.41 20.80
C GLY A 337 -19.36 -16.52 21.29
N PRO A 338 -18.36 -17.10 21.98
CA PRO A 338 -17.11 -16.38 22.25
C PRO A 338 -16.44 -15.98 20.93
N PRO A 339 -15.71 -14.85 20.89
CA PRO A 339 -15.09 -14.37 19.66
C PRO A 339 -13.97 -15.32 19.21
N GLU A 340 -14.07 -15.83 17.98
CA GLU A 340 -13.05 -16.67 17.35
C GLU A 340 -12.40 -15.99 16.14
N ASN A 341 -13.22 -15.30 15.34
CA ASN A 341 -12.75 -14.58 14.16
C ASN A 341 -12.32 -13.15 14.52
N THR A 342 -11.44 -12.56 13.73
CA THR A 342 -10.98 -11.17 13.90
C THR A 342 -12.14 -10.18 13.89
N ARG A 343 -13.13 -10.40 13.02
CA ARG A 343 -14.37 -9.61 13.02
C ARG A 343 -15.13 -9.73 14.34
N ASP A 344 -15.26 -10.93 14.89
CA ASP A 344 -16.01 -11.17 16.12
C ASP A 344 -15.32 -10.54 17.33
N HIS A 345 -13.98 -10.59 17.39
CA HIS A 345 -13.20 -9.86 18.39
C HIS A 345 -13.48 -8.36 18.36
N ILE A 346 -13.53 -7.76 17.16
CA ILE A 346 -13.81 -6.32 17.02
C ILE A 346 -15.26 -6.00 17.36
N MET A 347 -16.23 -6.84 17.00
CA MET A 347 -17.64 -6.64 17.37
C MET A 347 -17.86 -6.79 18.89
N ALA A 348 -17.16 -7.73 19.54
CA ALA A 348 -17.19 -7.88 21.00
C ALA A 348 -16.57 -6.66 21.68
N ALA A 349 -15.42 -6.18 21.18
CA ALA A 349 -14.79 -4.96 21.65
C ALA A 349 -15.69 -3.72 21.46
N ALA A 350 -16.41 -3.65 20.34
CA ALA A 350 -17.35 -2.58 20.06
C ALA A 350 -18.50 -2.52 21.08
N LYS A 351 -19.06 -3.67 21.45
CA LYS A 351 -20.10 -3.75 22.49
C LYS A 351 -19.57 -3.34 23.86
N ALA A 352 -18.41 -3.87 24.26
CA ALA A 352 -17.76 -3.48 25.50
C ALA A 352 -17.46 -1.97 25.55
N LEU A 353 -17.03 -1.39 24.43
CA LEU A 353 -16.78 0.06 24.32
C LEU A 353 -18.06 0.88 24.44
N ALA A 354 -19.17 0.41 23.85
CA ALA A 354 -20.48 1.06 23.97
C ALA A 354 -21.00 1.07 25.41
N ASP A 355 -20.72 0.02 26.18
CA ASP A 355 -21.03 -0.09 27.61
C ASP A 355 -20.06 0.72 28.50
N GLY A 356 -18.94 1.20 27.93
CA GLY A 356 -17.90 1.95 28.65
C GLY A 356 -16.83 1.07 29.32
N ASP A 357 -16.85 -0.25 29.14
CA ASP A 357 -15.81 -1.17 29.62
C ASP A 357 -14.60 -1.18 28.67
N TRP A 358 -13.64 -0.31 28.96
CA TRP A 358 -12.42 -0.17 28.17
C TRP A 358 -11.46 -1.35 28.35
N VAL A 359 -11.50 -2.04 29.50
CA VAL A 359 -10.57 -3.14 29.81
C VAL A 359 -10.92 -4.34 28.96
N ALA A 360 -12.19 -4.73 28.93
CA ALA A 360 -12.67 -5.79 28.06
C ALA A 360 -12.44 -5.45 26.57
N ALA A 361 -12.73 -4.21 26.16
CA ALA A 361 -12.49 -3.77 24.78
C ALA A 361 -11.00 -3.86 24.38
N ARG A 362 -10.09 -3.44 25.27
CA ARG A 362 -8.64 -3.57 25.06
C ARG A 362 -8.23 -5.03 24.92
N ASP A 363 -8.68 -5.89 25.83
CA ASP A 363 -8.27 -7.29 25.88
C ASP A 363 -8.74 -8.06 24.62
N PHE A 364 -9.96 -7.80 24.15
CA PHE A 364 -10.46 -8.37 22.90
C PHE A 364 -9.64 -7.95 21.67
N ILE A 365 -9.22 -6.68 21.61
CA ILE A 365 -8.41 -6.16 20.50
C ILE A 365 -6.97 -6.70 20.57
N GLN A 366 -6.38 -6.77 21.76
CA GLN A 366 -5.03 -7.29 21.95
C GLN A 366 -4.93 -8.80 21.68
N ALA A 367 -6.02 -9.55 21.86
CA ALA A 367 -6.12 -10.98 21.57
C ALA A 367 -6.01 -11.31 20.08
N ILE A 368 -6.22 -10.34 19.17
CA ILE A 368 -6.15 -10.57 17.73
C ILE A 368 -4.70 -10.89 17.32
N LYS A 369 -4.49 -12.10 16.78
CA LYS A 369 -3.15 -12.58 16.39
C LYS A 369 -2.55 -11.82 15.20
N ILE A 370 -3.38 -11.23 14.35
CA ILE A 370 -2.97 -10.57 13.10
C ILE A 370 -2.00 -9.41 13.34
N TRP A 371 -2.03 -8.77 14.52
CA TRP A 371 -1.08 -7.71 14.87
C TRP A 371 0.38 -8.14 14.83
N SER A 372 0.68 -9.45 14.96
CA SER A 372 2.04 -9.98 14.86
C SER A 372 2.68 -9.83 13.48
N LEU A 373 1.90 -9.51 12.44
CA LEU A 373 2.41 -9.24 11.10
C LEU A 373 3.04 -7.85 10.97
N LEU A 374 2.73 -6.94 11.89
CA LEU A 374 3.32 -5.61 11.91
C LEU A 374 4.63 -5.65 12.72
N PRO A 375 5.71 -4.99 12.24
CA PRO A 375 6.99 -4.96 12.95
C PRO A 375 6.88 -4.24 14.31
N ASP A 376 6.00 -3.23 14.41
CA ASP A 376 5.83 -2.37 15.58
C ASP A 376 4.65 -2.85 16.47
N CYS A 377 4.49 -4.16 16.66
CA CYS A 377 3.28 -4.75 17.28
C CYS A 377 3.01 -4.22 18.70
N GLU A 378 4.03 -4.12 19.55
CA GLU A 378 3.88 -3.67 20.94
C GLU A 378 3.50 -2.19 21.02
N GLU A 379 4.21 -1.32 20.29
CA GLU A 379 3.90 0.11 20.21
C GLU A 379 2.47 0.36 19.74
N ILE A 380 2.00 -0.42 18.75
CA ILE A 380 0.64 -0.29 18.22
C ILE A 380 -0.39 -0.74 19.25
N LYS A 381 -0.14 -1.83 19.98
CA LYS A 381 -1.04 -2.31 21.04
C LYS A 381 -1.17 -1.29 22.17
N ASP A 382 -0.08 -0.66 22.57
CA ASP A 382 -0.07 0.38 23.62
C ASP A 382 -0.76 1.65 23.13
N MET A 383 -0.45 2.08 21.90
CA MET A 383 -1.13 3.20 21.24
C MET A 383 -2.64 2.95 21.18
N MET A 384 -3.07 1.78 20.72
CA MET A 384 -4.48 1.41 20.65
C MET A 384 -5.14 1.38 22.02
N ALA A 385 -4.48 0.83 23.05
CA ALA A 385 -5.01 0.83 24.41
C ALA A 385 -5.28 2.27 24.89
N SER A 386 -4.33 3.20 24.66
CA SER A 386 -4.50 4.61 25.01
C SER A 386 -5.65 5.29 24.25
N LYS A 387 -5.86 4.94 22.97
CA LYS A 387 -6.96 5.47 22.16
C LYS A 387 -8.31 4.89 22.58
N ILE A 388 -8.37 3.59 22.88
CA ILE A 388 -9.56 2.92 23.41
C ILE A 388 -9.98 3.55 24.73
N GLN A 389 -9.03 3.82 25.65
CA GLN A 389 -9.32 4.51 26.91
C GLN A 389 -9.97 5.89 26.69
N ILE A 390 -9.41 6.70 25.79
CA ILE A 390 -9.94 8.03 25.49
C ILE A 390 -11.34 7.94 24.88
N GLU A 391 -11.55 7.09 23.88
CA GLU A 391 -12.85 6.97 23.21
C GLU A 391 -13.89 6.26 24.10
N ALA A 392 -13.47 5.37 25.01
CA ALA A 392 -14.35 4.76 26.02
C ALA A 392 -14.90 5.81 26.98
N LEU A 393 -14.02 6.69 27.49
CA LEU A 393 -14.43 7.80 28.35
C LEU A 393 -15.44 8.71 27.64
N ARG A 394 -15.18 9.08 26.37
CA ARG A 394 -16.15 9.89 25.58
C ARG A 394 -17.48 9.17 25.41
N THR A 395 -17.44 7.88 25.07
CA THR A 395 -18.63 7.06 24.88
C THR A 395 -19.44 6.96 26.17
N TYR A 396 -18.79 6.70 27.31
CA TYR A 396 -19.40 6.65 28.62
C TYR A 396 -20.12 7.98 28.96
N LEU A 397 -19.43 9.10 28.77
CA LEU A 397 -20.01 10.42 29.03
C LEU A 397 -21.23 10.70 28.13
N PHE A 398 -21.17 10.37 26.84
CA PHE A 398 -22.32 10.54 25.95
C PHE A 398 -23.52 9.68 26.37
N THR A 399 -23.29 8.41 26.66
CA THR A 399 -24.34 7.45 27.02
C THR A 399 -25.02 7.83 28.34
N TYR A 400 -24.24 8.22 29.34
CA TYR A 400 -24.74 8.46 30.70
C TYR A 400 -24.94 9.95 31.05
N SER A 401 -24.66 10.88 30.13
CA SER A 401 -24.87 12.33 30.31
C SER A 401 -26.28 12.70 30.79
N THR A 402 -27.29 11.95 30.38
CA THR A 402 -28.70 12.20 30.77
C THR A 402 -29.05 11.72 32.17
N GLN A 403 -28.22 10.87 32.78
CA GLN A 403 -28.48 10.23 34.07
C GLN A 403 -27.73 10.91 35.22
N PHE A 404 -26.64 11.64 34.92
CA PHE A 404 -25.79 12.30 35.90
C PHE A 404 -25.88 13.83 35.80
N GLU A 405 -26.15 14.48 36.93
CA GLU A 405 -26.16 15.95 37.05
C GLU A 405 -24.76 16.51 37.37
N SER A 406 -23.92 15.72 38.07
CA SER A 406 -22.52 16.05 38.38
C SER A 406 -21.66 14.79 38.38
N VAL A 407 -20.39 14.92 37.99
CA VAL A 407 -19.42 13.83 37.93
C VAL A 407 -18.07 14.34 38.42
N GLY A 408 -17.40 13.60 39.32
CA GLY A 408 -16.08 13.97 39.84
C GLY A 408 -14.96 13.61 38.85
N LEU A 409 -14.02 14.53 38.63
CA LEU A 409 -12.88 14.30 37.75
C LEU A 409 -11.92 13.21 38.27
N ASP A 410 -11.75 13.11 39.58
CA ASP A 410 -10.84 12.14 40.20
C ASP A 410 -11.39 10.70 40.10
N ASP A 411 -12.71 10.54 40.16
CA ASP A 411 -13.38 9.25 39.96
C ASP A 411 -13.25 8.78 38.51
N LEU A 412 -13.46 9.68 37.53
CA LEU A 412 -13.26 9.37 36.12
C LEU A 412 -11.80 9.03 35.80
N ALA A 413 -10.85 9.77 36.38
CA ALA A 413 -9.42 9.50 36.22
C ALA A 413 -9.06 8.10 36.74
N THR A 414 -9.61 7.70 37.89
CA THR A 414 -9.39 6.38 38.48
C THR A 414 -10.07 5.27 37.69
N MET A 415 -11.30 5.49 37.21
CA MET A 415 -12.09 4.51 36.47
C MET A 415 -11.48 4.17 35.09
N PHE A 416 -10.97 5.17 34.37
CA PHE A 416 -10.41 5.00 33.03
C PHE A 416 -8.88 4.90 33.00
N ASP A 417 -8.22 4.91 34.17
CA ASP A 417 -6.75 4.89 34.32
C ASP A 417 -6.05 5.97 33.48
N LEU A 418 -6.58 7.20 33.55
CA LEU A 418 -6.09 8.35 32.82
C LEU A 418 -5.64 9.46 33.76
N PRO A 419 -4.53 10.17 33.46
CA PRO A 419 -4.14 11.35 34.23
C PRO A 419 -5.24 12.41 34.23
N ARG A 420 -5.53 13.01 35.40
CA ARG A 420 -6.54 14.07 35.57
C ARG A 420 -6.42 15.19 34.52
N GLY A 421 -5.19 15.62 34.21
CA GLY A 421 -4.95 16.65 33.19
C GLY A 421 -5.43 16.25 31.78
N LYS A 422 -5.30 14.97 31.40
CA LYS A 422 -5.82 14.47 30.12
C LYS A 422 -7.34 14.42 30.11
N VAL A 423 -7.96 13.93 31.19
CA VAL A 423 -9.42 13.88 31.35
C VAL A 423 -10.02 15.28 31.25
N TYR A 424 -9.46 16.25 32.00
CA TYR A 424 -9.88 17.65 31.94
C TYR A 424 -9.72 18.24 30.53
N SER A 425 -8.58 18.03 29.88
CA SER A 425 -8.34 18.56 28.52
C SER A 425 -9.31 17.98 27.47
N LEU A 426 -9.72 16.71 27.66
CA LEU A 426 -10.68 16.04 26.79
C LEU A 426 -12.08 16.61 27.00
N LEU A 427 -12.52 16.72 28.25
CA LEU A 427 -13.81 17.30 28.62
C LEU A 427 -13.92 18.76 28.17
N ALA A 428 -12.91 19.58 28.42
CA ALA A 428 -12.88 20.97 27.99
C ALA A 428 -12.99 21.09 26.46
N ARG A 429 -12.36 20.19 25.72
CA ARG A 429 -12.49 20.13 24.26
C ARG A 429 -13.90 19.74 23.82
N MET A 430 -14.50 18.74 24.46
CA MET A 430 -15.88 18.30 24.15
C MET A 430 -16.91 19.40 24.44
N VAL A 431 -16.75 20.13 25.55
CA VAL A 431 -17.61 21.27 25.90
C VAL A 431 -17.40 22.42 24.92
N TYR A 432 -16.15 22.74 24.54
CA TYR A 432 -15.86 23.78 23.55
C TYR A 432 -16.41 23.45 22.16
N GLN A 433 -16.44 22.17 21.79
CA GLN A 433 -17.01 21.70 20.52
C GLN A 433 -18.54 21.57 20.56
N ASP A 434 -19.19 22.01 21.64
CA ASP A 434 -20.63 21.87 21.90
C ASP A 434 -21.14 20.41 21.79
N GLU A 435 -20.26 19.43 21.99
CA GLU A 435 -20.63 18.01 22.00
C GLU A 435 -21.39 17.64 23.29
N LEU A 436 -21.12 18.35 24.39
CA LEU A 436 -21.76 18.18 25.70
C LEU A 436 -22.19 19.54 26.25
N GLN A 437 -23.46 19.67 26.62
CA GLN A 437 -23.97 20.84 27.36
C GLN A 437 -23.62 20.71 28.85
N ALA A 438 -22.35 20.93 29.19
CA ALA A 438 -21.84 20.81 30.55
C ALA A 438 -20.96 22.03 30.93
N SER A 439 -20.97 22.38 32.22
CA SER A 439 -20.07 23.38 32.80
C SER A 439 -18.94 22.68 33.56
N LEU A 440 -17.69 23.10 33.33
CA LEU A 440 -16.50 22.57 34.00
C LEU A 440 -16.04 23.55 35.08
N ASP A 441 -15.95 23.10 36.33
CA ASP A 441 -15.33 23.84 37.43
C ASP A 441 -13.96 23.24 37.75
N GLU A 442 -12.90 24.03 37.60
CA GLU A 442 -11.51 23.59 37.81
C GLU A 442 -11.15 23.49 39.30
N VAL A 443 -11.87 24.24 40.17
CA VAL A 443 -11.49 24.43 41.58
C VAL A 443 -12.05 23.33 42.47
N SER A 444 -13.27 22.87 42.19
CA SER A 444 -13.98 21.89 43.03
C SER A 444 -13.67 20.44 42.66
N GLY A 445 -13.18 20.17 41.44
CA GLY A 445 -12.73 18.84 41.01
C GLY A 445 -13.82 18.01 40.38
#